data_AF-A0A497TWQ4-F1
#
_entry.id   AF-A0A497TWQ4-F1
#
_cell.length_a   1.000
_cell.length_b   1.000
_cell.length_c   1.000
_cell.angle_alpha   90.00
_cell.angle_beta   90.00
_cell.angle_gamma   90.00
#
_symmetry.space_group_name_H-M   'P 1'
#
loop_
_entity.id
_entity.type
_entity.pdbx_description
1 polymer ?
#
loop_
_entity_poly.entity_id
_entity_poly.type
_entity_poly.pdbx_seq_one_letter_code
_entity_poly.pdbx_strand_id
1 'polypeptide(L)'
;MSATVQSFDGQPGFSGNNSAQDWPPIVPLEATEMPEFPSDAFSGSIGDMVDAVAKATETPAELAGSFALAILSTACQKRFIVQPEQGYTEPLSLWMVSALPPGNRKTSVQQKIVAPMADWEREQSKVLDEEIKQAKSKKATQEARISELRKKAARAKSEDYPAIQAELEDLEASPISVPTSPRIVAQDVTPEHLGEMMAENDERMAIISDEGGIFETIGGRYSGGIPNLDLFLQSHSGSFVRVDRRSRSAIHMEAPALTMGLSPQPEVLRGLSAKDGFRGRGLLARFLFSVPKSNIGFRSLRQQPVPESVKEAYHTTIRNLLDIRPGIDDSGQQQPYTLNLSNSAYSDWKAFQKQTEIQMQPNQRFQHVQDWASKLPCAVARIAGVLHCAEHSGSEPWKNLSVNRR
;
A
#
# COMPACT_ATOMS: atom_id res chain seq x y z
N MET A 1 5.29 4.47 86.34
CA MET A 1 5.12 5.89 85.94
C MET A 1 4.03 5.92 84.89
N SER A 2 2.96 6.62 85.25
CA SER A 2 1.65 6.64 84.60
C SER A 2 1.66 7.30 83.22
N ALA A 3 0.88 6.75 82.30
CA ALA A 3 0.04 7.53 81.41
C ALA A 3 -1.21 6.71 81.08
N THR A 4 -2.32 7.19 81.62
CA THR A 4 -3.64 6.56 81.66
C THR A 4 -4.32 6.65 80.30
N VAL A 5 -4.85 5.51 79.81
CA VAL A 5 -5.75 5.44 78.67
C VAL A 5 -7.11 5.99 79.11
N GLN A 6 -7.55 7.11 78.54
CA GLN A 6 -8.92 7.57 78.66
C GLN A 6 -9.73 7.06 77.46
N SER A 7 -10.68 6.17 77.76
CA SER A 7 -11.77 5.76 76.90
C SER A 7 -12.73 6.93 76.67
N PHE A 8 -12.99 7.27 75.42
CA PHE A 8 -14.14 8.09 75.03
C PHE A 8 -15.14 7.19 74.31
N ASP A 9 -16.22 6.85 75.01
CA ASP A 9 -17.42 6.25 74.43
C ASP A 9 -18.43 7.35 74.07
N GLY A 10 -19.02 7.22 72.88
CA GLY A 10 -20.38 7.67 72.58
C GLY A 10 -20.51 8.92 71.70
N GLN A 11 -20.95 8.72 70.45
CA GLN A 11 -22.28 9.15 69.92
C GLN A 11 -22.38 8.78 68.41
N PRO A 12 -23.61 8.63 67.86
CA PRO A 12 -23.98 7.51 67.00
C PRO A 12 -23.66 7.71 65.52
N GLY A 13 -23.49 6.57 64.85
CA GLY A 13 -23.15 6.47 63.44
C GLY A 13 -24.09 7.24 62.53
N PHE A 14 -23.49 8.03 61.64
CA PHE A 14 -24.05 8.21 60.32
C PHE A 14 -24.07 6.84 59.65
N SER A 15 -25.25 6.21 59.61
CA SER A 15 -25.56 5.16 58.65
C SER A 15 -25.65 5.79 57.26
N GLY A 16 -24.51 6.30 56.77
CA GLY A 16 -24.30 6.56 55.37
C GLY A 16 -24.28 5.19 54.71
N ASN A 17 -25.28 4.94 53.87
CA ASN A 17 -25.38 3.76 53.04
C ASN A 17 -24.21 3.81 52.04
N ASN A 18 -23.01 3.47 52.51
CA ASN A 18 -21.81 3.37 51.71
C ASN A 18 -21.91 2.03 50.99
N SER A 19 -22.82 1.95 50.01
CA SER A 19 -22.63 1.01 48.91
C SER A 19 -21.36 1.47 48.22
N ALA A 20 -20.22 1.02 48.75
CA ALA A 20 -18.96 1.02 48.03
C ALA A 20 -19.28 0.29 46.73
N GLN A 21 -19.52 1.07 45.67
CA GLN A 21 -19.54 0.52 44.33
C GLN A 21 -18.14 -0.04 44.15
N ASP A 22 -18.05 -1.37 44.26
CA ASP A 22 -16.82 -2.09 44.00
C ASP A 22 -16.30 -1.60 42.66
N TRP A 23 -15.10 -1.02 42.69
CA TRP A 23 -14.44 -0.63 41.46
C TRP A 23 -14.38 -1.86 40.56
N PRO A 24 -14.70 -1.72 39.25
CA PRO A 24 -14.53 -2.83 38.34
C PRO A 24 -13.09 -3.33 38.41
N PRO A 25 -12.86 -4.64 38.20
CA PRO A 25 -11.51 -5.20 38.24
C PRO A 25 -10.57 -4.37 37.36
N ILE A 26 -9.40 -4.02 37.91
CA ILE A 26 -8.39 -3.23 37.22
C ILE A 26 -8.03 -3.96 35.94
N VAL A 27 -8.33 -3.35 34.80
CA VAL A 27 -7.95 -3.86 33.49
C VAL A 27 -6.49 -3.48 33.26
N PRO A 28 -5.56 -4.45 33.14
CA PRO A 28 -4.17 -4.13 32.84
C PRO A 28 -4.08 -3.41 31.49
N LEU A 29 -3.38 -2.27 31.45
CA LEU A 29 -3.16 -1.50 30.21
C LEU A 29 -2.30 -2.27 29.18
N GLU A 30 -1.64 -3.36 29.60
CA GLU A 30 -0.61 -4.06 28.82
C GLU A 30 -1.08 -5.39 28.21
N ALA A 31 -2.23 -5.93 28.62
CA ALA A 31 -2.67 -7.26 28.21
C ALA A 31 -4.05 -7.20 27.55
N THR A 32 -4.08 -6.95 26.25
CA THR A 32 -5.26 -7.27 25.43
C THR A 32 -4.95 -8.54 24.63
N GLU A 33 -5.77 -9.58 24.80
CA GLU A 33 -5.79 -10.70 23.85
C GLU A 33 -6.22 -10.16 22.50
N MET A 34 -5.30 -10.15 21.54
CA MET A 34 -5.60 -9.78 20.17
C MET A 34 -6.40 -10.90 19.52
N PRO A 35 -7.37 -10.56 18.64
CA PRO A 35 -8.09 -11.58 17.88
C PRO A 35 -7.10 -12.40 17.04
N GLU A 36 -7.44 -13.67 16.81
CA GLU A 36 -6.67 -14.53 15.93
C GLU A 36 -6.67 -13.96 14.51
N PHE A 37 -5.54 -14.13 13.81
CA PHE A 37 -5.43 -13.73 12.42
C PHE A 37 -6.34 -14.60 11.55
N PRO A 38 -7.20 -14.01 10.69
CA PRO A 38 -8.11 -14.75 9.84
C PRO A 38 -7.36 -15.37 8.66
N SER A 39 -6.57 -16.42 8.94
CA SER A 39 -5.78 -17.15 7.93
C SER A 39 -6.67 -17.78 6.85
N ASP A 40 -7.89 -18.17 7.21
CA ASP A 40 -8.93 -18.72 6.34
C ASP A 40 -9.54 -17.70 5.37
N ALA A 41 -9.33 -16.40 5.60
CA ALA A 41 -9.72 -15.35 4.65
C ALA A 41 -8.87 -15.38 3.37
N PHE A 42 -7.66 -15.96 3.42
CA PHE A 42 -6.85 -16.20 2.24
C PHE A 42 -7.20 -17.57 1.64
N SER A 43 -7.64 -17.58 0.38
CA SER A 43 -7.98 -18.82 -0.33
C SER A 43 -6.86 -19.28 -1.27
N GLY A 44 -6.87 -20.57 -1.59
CA GLY A 44 -6.00 -21.19 -2.59
C GLY A 44 -4.51 -20.96 -2.35
N SER A 45 -3.79 -20.69 -3.43
CA SER A 45 -2.32 -20.55 -3.41
C SER A 45 -1.82 -19.42 -2.49
N ILE A 46 -2.65 -18.42 -2.20
CA ILE A 46 -2.27 -17.31 -1.32
C ILE A 46 -2.26 -17.77 0.14
N GLY A 47 -3.33 -18.43 0.59
CA GLY A 47 -3.41 -18.98 1.96
C GLY A 47 -2.32 -20.01 2.21
N ASP A 48 -2.14 -20.95 1.27
CA ASP A 48 -1.09 -21.97 1.35
C ASP A 48 0.31 -21.35 1.50
N MET A 49 0.61 -20.29 0.76
CA MET A 49 1.89 -19.60 0.83
C MET A 49 2.07 -18.83 2.14
N VAL A 50 1.04 -18.14 2.62
CA VAL A 50 1.06 -17.42 3.91
C VAL A 50 1.38 -18.40 5.05
N ASP A 51 0.69 -19.53 5.10
CA ASP A 51 0.89 -20.57 6.11
C ASP A 51 2.25 -21.24 5.99
N ALA A 52 2.65 -21.61 4.78
CA ALA A 52 3.92 -22.27 4.53
C ALA A 52 5.10 -21.37 4.88
N VAL A 53 5.04 -20.08 4.53
CA VAL A 53 6.08 -19.10 4.89
C VAL A 53 6.12 -18.92 6.40
N ALA A 54 4.98 -18.69 7.05
CA ALA A 54 4.91 -18.52 8.50
C ALA A 54 5.52 -19.71 9.26
N LYS A 55 5.22 -20.95 8.85
CA LYS A 55 5.83 -22.17 9.38
C LYS A 55 7.33 -22.23 9.10
N ALA A 56 7.74 -21.95 7.86
CA ALA A 56 9.14 -22.03 7.44
C ALA A 56 10.06 -21.03 8.15
N THR A 57 9.56 -19.83 8.42
CA THR A 57 10.32 -18.78 9.12
C THR A 57 10.04 -18.76 10.62
N GLU A 58 9.09 -19.55 11.10
CA GLU A 58 8.59 -19.55 12.49
C GLU A 58 8.20 -18.15 12.95
N THR A 59 7.47 -17.45 12.09
CA THR A 59 6.96 -16.10 12.30
C THR A 59 5.44 -16.10 12.39
N PRO A 60 4.83 -15.05 12.96
CA PRO A 60 3.38 -14.91 12.96
C PRO A 60 2.82 -14.86 11.51
N ALA A 61 1.67 -15.49 11.28
CA ALA A 61 1.03 -15.54 9.96
C ALA A 61 0.60 -14.15 9.46
N GLU A 62 0.30 -13.24 10.39
CA GLU A 62 -0.01 -11.84 10.18
C GLU A 62 1.04 -11.13 9.33
N LEU A 63 2.32 -11.44 9.55
CA LEU A 63 3.43 -10.81 8.83
C LEU A 63 3.41 -11.24 7.36
N ALA A 64 3.28 -12.55 7.11
CA ALA A 64 3.22 -13.09 5.76
C ALA A 64 1.94 -12.63 5.03
N GLY A 65 0.79 -12.65 5.71
CA GLY A 65 -0.49 -12.18 5.17
C GLY A 65 -0.50 -10.69 4.84
N SER A 66 0.15 -9.86 5.67
CA SER A 66 0.27 -8.42 5.40
C SER A 66 1.09 -8.13 4.15
N PHE A 67 2.22 -8.82 3.97
CA PHE A 67 3.00 -8.70 2.73
C PHE A 67 2.27 -9.30 1.53
N ALA A 68 1.53 -10.41 1.70
CA ALA A 68 0.75 -11.01 0.62
C ALA A 68 -0.32 -10.04 0.10
N LEU A 69 -1.06 -9.36 0.99
CA LEU A 69 -2.03 -8.32 0.59
C LEU A 69 -1.35 -7.16 -0.14
N ALA A 70 -0.18 -6.69 0.33
CA ALA A 70 0.57 -5.63 -0.34
C ALA A 70 1.02 -6.05 -1.76
N ILE A 71 1.45 -7.29 -1.94
CA ILE A 71 1.85 -7.79 -3.26
C ILE A 71 0.64 -7.93 -4.19
N LEU A 72 -0.46 -8.51 -3.70
CA LEU A 72 -1.66 -8.62 -4.52
C LEU A 72 -2.19 -7.25 -4.93
N SER A 73 -2.22 -6.29 -3.99
CA SER A 73 -2.55 -4.89 -4.24
C SER A 73 -1.66 -4.26 -5.30
N THR A 74 -0.35 -4.50 -5.23
CA THR A 74 0.62 -3.98 -6.20
C THR A 74 0.42 -4.57 -7.60
N ALA A 75 0.04 -5.84 -7.71
CA ALA A 75 -0.29 -6.47 -8.99
C ALA A 75 -1.64 -5.95 -9.55
N CYS A 76 -2.59 -5.62 -8.68
CA CYS A 76 -3.95 -5.21 -9.08
C CYS A 76 -4.10 -3.70 -9.32
N GLN A 77 -3.31 -2.84 -8.67
CA GLN A 77 -3.45 -1.39 -8.78
C GLN A 77 -3.30 -0.91 -10.24
N LYS A 78 -4.15 0.05 -10.64
CA LYS A 78 -4.31 0.54 -12.04
C LYS A 78 -4.80 -0.50 -13.05
N ARG A 79 -4.97 -1.78 -12.68
CA ARG A 79 -5.65 -2.79 -13.51
C ARG A 79 -7.10 -2.95 -13.13
N PHE A 80 -7.40 -2.78 -11.85
CA PHE A 80 -8.73 -2.94 -11.29
C PHE A 80 -9.07 -1.80 -10.34
N ILE A 81 -10.36 -1.47 -10.29
CA ILE A 81 -10.99 -0.64 -9.25
C ILE A 81 -12.20 -1.39 -8.69
N VAL A 82 -12.54 -1.16 -7.43
CA VAL A 82 -13.79 -1.66 -6.87
C VAL A 82 -14.83 -0.54 -6.85
N GLN A 83 -16.06 -0.86 -7.21
CA GLN A 83 -17.22 0.02 -7.16
C GLN A 83 -18.24 -0.54 -6.16
N PRO A 84 -18.18 -0.15 -4.87
CA PRO A 84 -19.17 -0.59 -3.89
C PRO A 84 -20.57 -0.05 -4.15
N GLU A 85 -20.66 1.19 -4.65
CA GLU A 85 -21.91 1.90 -4.95
C GLU A 85 -21.79 2.63 -6.30
N GLN A 86 -22.91 2.86 -6.98
CA GLN A 86 -22.91 3.58 -8.25
C GLN A 86 -22.32 4.99 -8.07
N GLY A 87 -21.31 5.32 -8.88
CA GLY A 87 -20.59 6.60 -8.79
C GLY A 87 -19.54 6.67 -7.68
N TYR A 88 -19.36 5.62 -6.88
CA TYR A 88 -18.35 5.56 -5.84
C TYR A 88 -17.36 4.40 -6.10
N THR A 89 -16.11 4.74 -6.37
CA THR A 89 -15.04 3.79 -6.69
C THR A 89 -13.86 3.95 -5.75
N GLU A 90 -13.18 2.85 -5.46
CA GLU A 90 -11.95 2.81 -4.69
C GLU A 90 -10.84 2.11 -5.50
N PRO A 91 -9.60 2.66 -5.50
CA PRO A 91 -8.47 1.97 -6.10
C PRO A 91 -8.10 0.74 -5.26
N LEU A 92 -7.52 -0.28 -5.88
CA LEU A 92 -7.07 -1.48 -5.17
C LEU A 92 -5.67 -1.34 -4.53
N SER A 93 -5.24 -0.11 -4.22
CA SER A 93 -4.00 0.15 -3.49
C SER A 93 -4.22 0.00 -1.97
N LEU A 94 -3.35 -0.76 -1.30
CA LEU A 94 -3.41 -1.03 0.14
C LEU A 94 -2.14 -0.54 0.83
N TRP A 95 -2.29 -0.02 2.04
CA TRP A 95 -1.17 0.38 2.89
C TRP A 95 -1.12 -0.51 4.12
N MET A 96 -0.29 -1.54 4.09
CA MET A 96 -0.13 -2.55 5.13
C MET A 96 1.08 -2.22 6.02
N VAL A 97 0.89 -2.33 7.34
CA VAL A 97 1.96 -2.22 8.33
C VAL A 97 1.86 -3.41 9.28
N SER A 98 2.89 -4.25 9.34
CA SER A 98 3.01 -5.33 10.32
C SER A 98 4.20 -5.07 11.24
N ALA A 99 3.96 -4.50 12.43
CA ALA A 99 5.04 -4.11 13.33
C ALA A 99 5.55 -5.28 14.18
N LEU A 100 6.84 -5.57 14.07
CA LEU A 100 7.51 -6.65 14.80
C LEU A 100 8.89 -6.22 15.32
N PRO A 101 9.28 -6.64 16.54
CA PRO A 101 10.61 -6.38 17.07
C PRO A 101 11.74 -6.93 16.18
N PRO A 102 12.96 -6.39 16.27
CA PRO A 102 14.12 -6.94 15.57
C PRO A 102 14.35 -8.42 15.92
N GLY A 103 14.95 -9.19 15.01
CA GLY A 103 15.16 -10.63 15.20
C GLY A 103 13.94 -11.52 14.90
N ASN A 104 12.85 -10.94 14.38
CA ASN A 104 11.65 -11.67 13.95
C ASN A 104 11.71 -12.23 12.53
N ARG A 105 12.90 -12.35 11.92
CA ARG A 105 13.08 -12.89 10.55
C ARG A 105 12.21 -12.17 9.50
N LYS A 106 11.89 -10.88 9.72
CA LYS A 106 11.05 -10.04 8.83
C LYS A 106 11.54 -10.07 7.38
N THR A 107 12.84 -9.88 7.18
CA THR A 107 13.52 -9.92 5.88
C THR A 107 13.29 -11.25 5.15
N SER A 108 13.33 -12.38 5.87
CA SER A 108 13.16 -13.71 5.28
C SER A 108 11.73 -13.92 4.77
N VAL A 109 10.73 -13.44 5.52
CA VAL A 109 9.33 -13.47 5.10
C VAL A 109 9.13 -12.59 3.87
N GLN A 110 9.61 -11.35 3.91
CA GLN A 110 9.51 -10.43 2.77
C GLN A 110 10.13 -11.03 1.51
N GLN A 111 11.37 -11.55 1.58
CA GLN A 111 12.05 -12.12 0.42
C GLN A 111 11.27 -13.26 -0.23
N LYS A 112 10.68 -14.15 0.58
CA LYS A 112 9.89 -15.29 0.08
C LYS A 112 8.59 -14.86 -0.56
N ILE A 113 7.91 -13.88 0.03
CA ILE A 113 6.61 -13.39 -0.44
C ILE A 113 6.79 -12.49 -1.67
N VAL A 114 7.84 -11.65 -1.73
CA VAL A 114 8.14 -10.72 -2.85
C VAL A 114 8.78 -11.39 -4.07
N ALA A 115 9.37 -12.58 -3.91
CA ALA A 115 10.07 -13.31 -4.97
C ALA A 115 9.41 -13.27 -6.37
N PRO A 116 8.11 -13.58 -6.56
CA PRO A 116 7.51 -13.58 -7.89
C PRO A 116 7.54 -12.21 -8.59
N MET A 117 7.42 -11.11 -7.85
CA MET A 117 7.52 -9.77 -8.42
C MET A 117 8.93 -9.45 -8.90
N ALA A 118 9.93 -9.75 -8.06
CA ALA A 118 11.32 -9.52 -8.40
C ALA A 118 11.77 -10.37 -9.61
N ASP A 119 11.26 -11.59 -9.71
CA ASP A 119 11.54 -12.48 -10.83
C ASP A 119 10.85 -12.01 -12.12
N TRP A 120 9.58 -11.59 -12.03
CA TRP A 120 8.86 -10.99 -13.15
C TRP A 120 9.55 -9.70 -13.64
N GLU A 121 9.92 -8.79 -12.74
CA GLU A 121 10.60 -7.53 -13.08
C GLU A 121 11.91 -7.79 -13.83
N ARG A 122 12.70 -8.76 -13.34
CA ARG A 122 13.97 -9.16 -13.97
C ARG A 122 13.75 -9.73 -15.37
N GLU A 123 12.69 -10.51 -15.57
CA GLU A 123 12.36 -11.10 -16.86
C GLU A 123 11.89 -10.04 -17.86
N GLN A 124 10.94 -9.19 -17.48
CA GLN A 124 10.46 -8.12 -18.34
C GLN A 124 11.55 -7.13 -18.71
N SER A 125 12.46 -6.83 -17.76
CA SER A 125 13.63 -5.99 -18.04
C SER A 125 14.53 -6.59 -19.12
N LYS A 126 14.69 -7.93 -19.14
CA LYS A 126 15.47 -8.61 -20.19
C LYS A 126 14.75 -8.61 -21.54
N VAL A 127 13.43 -8.80 -21.54
CA VAL A 127 12.61 -8.78 -22.77
C VAL A 127 12.69 -7.40 -23.43
N LEU A 128 12.64 -6.33 -22.64
CA LEU A 128 12.63 -4.95 -23.14
C LEU A 128 14.03 -4.37 -23.40
N ASP A 129 15.11 -5.01 -22.94
CA ASP A 129 16.47 -4.45 -23.00
C ASP A 129 16.89 -4.05 -24.42
N GLU A 130 16.66 -4.90 -25.41
CA GLU A 130 16.99 -4.61 -26.81
C GLU A 130 16.11 -3.51 -27.40
N GLU A 131 14.81 -3.50 -27.11
CA GLU A 131 13.90 -2.45 -27.55
C GLU A 131 14.30 -1.08 -26.95
N ILE A 132 14.64 -1.05 -25.67
CA ILE A 132 15.11 0.15 -24.97
C ILE A 132 16.42 0.65 -25.58
N LYS A 133 17.39 -0.24 -25.84
CA LYS A 133 18.66 0.14 -26.49
C LYS A 133 18.43 0.74 -27.87
N GLN A 134 17.58 0.11 -28.68
CA GLN A 134 17.24 0.62 -30.02
C GLN A 134 16.53 1.96 -29.95
N ALA A 135 15.54 2.11 -29.07
CA ALA A 135 14.80 3.36 -28.88
C ALA A 135 15.72 4.49 -28.38
N LYS A 136 16.63 4.21 -27.43
CA LYS A 136 17.64 5.18 -26.96
C LYS A 136 18.57 5.63 -28.06
N SER A 137 19.06 4.70 -28.88
CA SER A 137 19.93 5.02 -30.02
C SER A 137 19.22 5.89 -31.05
N LYS A 138 17.97 5.54 -31.39
CA LYS A 138 17.13 6.32 -32.30
C LYS A 138 16.86 7.72 -31.74
N LYS A 139 16.47 7.83 -30.47
CA LYS A 139 16.23 9.11 -29.79
C LYS A 139 17.48 9.99 -29.78
N ALA A 140 18.63 9.46 -29.38
CA ALA A 140 19.89 10.20 -29.40
C ALA A 140 20.27 10.71 -30.80
N THR A 141 20.01 9.89 -31.83
CA THR A 141 20.22 10.29 -33.23
C THR A 141 19.28 11.42 -33.64
N GLN A 142 18.00 11.35 -33.26
CA GLN A 142 17.01 12.41 -33.51
C GLN A 142 17.38 13.71 -32.79
N GLU A 143 17.75 13.65 -31.51
CA GLU A 143 18.20 14.81 -30.72
C GLU A 143 19.45 15.46 -31.33
N ALA A 144 20.42 14.65 -31.80
CA ALA A 144 21.60 15.16 -32.50
C ALA A 144 21.23 15.84 -33.82
N ARG A 145 20.30 15.27 -34.61
CA ARG A 145 19.79 15.87 -35.85
C ARG A 145 19.07 17.19 -35.59
N ILE A 146 18.20 17.24 -34.57
CA ILE A 146 17.52 18.47 -34.13
C ILE A 146 18.55 19.53 -33.73
N SER A 147 19.57 19.16 -32.93
CA SER A 147 20.63 20.10 -32.53
C SER A 147 21.39 20.69 -33.73
N GLU A 148 21.78 19.85 -34.70
CA GLU A 148 22.47 20.30 -35.91
C GLU A 148 21.58 21.14 -36.82
N LEU A 149 20.31 20.76 -37.01
CA LEU A 149 19.36 21.55 -37.80
C LEU A 149 19.08 22.90 -37.14
N ARG A 150 18.97 22.98 -35.81
CA ARG A 150 18.84 24.26 -35.09
C ARG A 150 20.05 25.16 -35.31
N LYS A 151 21.28 24.61 -35.31
CA LYS A 151 22.51 25.36 -35.63
C LYS A 151 22.52 25.84 -37.08
N LYS A 152 22.05 25.02 -38.03
CA LYS A 152 21.91 25.40 -39.45
C LYS A 152 20.88 26.50 -39.63
N ALA A 153 19.70 26.37 -39.02
CA ALA A 153 18.63 27.37 -39.06
C ALA A 153 19.12 28.73 -38.55
N ALA A 154 19.87 28.76 -37.44
CA ALA A 154 20.45 29.98 -36.87
C ALA A 154 21.48 30.68 -37.79
N ARG A 155 22.00 29.99 -38.81
CA ARG A 155 23.01 30.50 -39.77
C ARG A 155 22.49 30.59 -41.20
N ALA A 156 21.25 30.16 -41.46
CA ALA A 156 20.69 30.06 -42.80
C ALA A 156 20.33 31.45 -43.37
N LYS A 157 20.44 31.60 -44.69
CA LYS A 157 19.90 32.75 -45.41
C LYS A 157 18.38 32.58 -45.57
N SER A 158 17.64 33.66 -45.84
CA SER A 158 16.16 33.62 -45.78
C SER A 158 15.50 32.66 -46.77
N GLU A 159 16.19 32.26 -47.84
CA GLU A 159 15.66 31.31 -48.85
C GLU A 159 15.69 29.84 -48.38
N ASP A 160 16.70 29.44 -47.59
CA ASP A 160 16.85 28.06 -47.10
C ASP A 160 16.17 27.82 -45.74
N TYR A 161 15.90 28.90 -45.00
CA TYR A 161 15.33 28.85 -43.66
C TYR A 161 13.96 28.12 -43.58
N PRO A 162 12.99 28.35 -44.48
CA PRO A 162 11.69 27.68 -44.41
C PRO A 162 11.79 26.15 -44.52
N ALA A 163 12.69 25.62 -45.35
CA ALA A 163 12.86 24.18 -45.52
C ALA A 163 13.48 23.53 -44.27
N ILE A 164 14.48 24.18 -43.67
CA ILE A 164 15.13 23.71 -42.43
C ILE A 164 14.14 23.76 -41.25
N GLN A 165 13.31 24.81 -41.19
CA GLN A 165 12.29 24.93 -40.15
C GLN A 165 11.21 23.85 -40.27
N ALA A 166 10.73 23.55 -41.48
CA ALA A 166 9.75 22.48 -41.69
C ALA A 166 10.29 21.09 -41.26
N GLU A 167 11.56 20.80 -41.56
CA GLU A 167 12.21 19.54 -41.12
C GLU A 167 12.37 19.49 -39.59
N LEU A 168 12.69 20.61 -38.95
CA LEU A 168 12.74 20.70 -37.48
C LEU A 168 11.37 20.43 -36.84
N GLU A 169 10.33 21.08 -37.35
CA GLU A 169 8.96 20.91 -36.87
C GLU A 169 8.48 19.46 -37.00
N ASP A 170 8.78 18.79 -38.13
CA ASP A 170 8.43 17.38 -38.34
C ASP A 170 9.15 16.44 -37.34
N LEU A 171 10.45 16.65 -37.14
CA LEU A 171 11.23 15.87 -36.17
C LEU A 171 10.78 16.11 -34.72
N GLU A 172 10.41 17.34 -34.37
CA GLU A 172 9.93 17.71 -33.03
C GLU A 172 8.48 17.25 -32.79
N ALA A 173 7.65 17.17 -33.84
CA ALA A 173 6.29 16.65 -33.77
C ALA A 173 6.23 15.12 -33.59
N SER A 174 7.31 14.41 -33.91
CA SER A 174 7.41 12.95 -33.81
C SER A 174 8.51 12.48 -32.84
N PRO A 175 8.43 12.84 -31.54
CA PRO A 175 9.47 12.48 -30.58
C PRO A 175 9.52 10.97 -30.36
N ILE A 176 10.72 10.40 -30.37
CA ILE A 176 10.91 8.99 -30.10
C ILE A 176 10.76 8.73 -28.59
N SER A 177 9.72 8.00 -28.22
CA SER A 177 9.55 7.51 -26.85
C SER A 177 10.49 6.33 -26.60
N VAL A 178 11.11 6.33 -25.42
CA VAL A 178 11.93 5.23 -24.94
C VAL A 178 11.10 4.49 -23.90
N PRO A 179 10.80 3.19 -24.09
CA PRO A 179 10.13 2.41 -23.07
C PRO A 179 10.95 2.42 -21.77
N THR A 180 10.28 2.48 -20.62
CA THR A 180 10.93 2.32 -19.33
C THR A 180 10.93 0.84 -18.97
N SER A 181 12.05 0.33 -18.46
CA SER A 181 12.04 -1.01 -17.85
C SER A 181 11.06 -1.01 -16.68
N PRO A 182 10.14 -1.99 -16.59
CA PRO A 182 9.16 -2.04 -15.51
C PRO A 182 9.87 -1.97 -14.16
N ARG A 183 9.38 -1.10 -13.29
CA ARG A 183 9.81 -1.05 -11.90
C ARG A 183 8.59 -1.12 -11.00
N ILE A 184 8.45 -2.22 -10.28
CA ILE A 184 7.28 -2.50 -9.45
C ILE A 184 7.47 -1.91 -8.06
N VAL A 185 8.69 -2.05 -7.50
CA VAL A 185 8.97 -1.76 -6.09
C VAL A 185 10.04 -0.68 -5.95
N ALA A 186 9.77 0.28 -5.07
CA ALA A 186 10.73 1.21 -4.49
C ALA A 186 10.91 0.90 -2.99
N GLN A 187 12.01 1.34 -2.37
CA GLN A 187 12.26 1.09 -0.94
C GLN A 187 12.65 2.36 -0.19
N ASP A 188 13.71 3.04 -0.64
CA ASP A 188 14.15 4.32 -0.09
C ASP A 188 14.16 5.36 -1.20
N VAL A 189 13.15 6.23 -1.19
CA VAL A 189 12.89 7.19 -2.26
C VAL A 189 12.32 8.46 -1.67
N THR A 190 12.84 9.62 -2.10
CA THR A 190 12.26 10.90 -1.69
C THR A 190 10.90 11.09 -2.36
N PRO A 191 9.98 11.86 -1.75
CA PRO A 191 8.66 12.11 -2.37
C PRO A 191 8.76 12.64 -3.80
N GLU A 192 9.78 13.43 -4.08
CA GLU A 192 10.01 14.03 -5.40
C GLU A 192 10.40 13.00 -6.44
N HIS A 193 11.36 12.14 -6.10
CA HIS A 193 11.80 11.09 -7.02
C HIS A 193 10.73 10.00 -7.15
N LEU A 194 9.94 9.76 -6.10
CA LEU A 194 8.78 8.86 -6.16
C LEU A 194 7.76 9.35 -7.19
N GLY A 195 7.47 10.66 -7.23
CA GLY A 195 6.57 11.23 -8.22
C GLY A 195 7.06 11.06 -9.67
N GLU A 196 8.36 11.25 -9.91
CA GLU A 196 8.99 11.01 -11.22
C GLU A 196 8.87 9.52 -11.61
N MET A 197 9.25 8.62 -10.70
CA MET A 197 9.17 7.18 -10.93
C MET A 197 7.73 6.69 -11.16
N MET A 198 6.74 7.25 -10.47
CA MET A 198 5.34 6.92 -10.69
C MET A 198 4.87 7.39 -12.07
N ALA A 199 5.18 8.62 -12.46
CA ALA A 199 4.82 9.13 -13.78
C ALA A 199 5.43 8.32 -14.94
N GLU A 200 6.65 7.82 -14.76
CA GLU A 200 7.34 6.95 -15.73
C GLU A 200 6.80 5.51 -15.77
N ASN A 201 5.99 5.10 -14.79
CA ASN A 201 5.54 3.73 -14.59
C ASN A 201 4.01 3.65 -14.52
N ASP A 202 3.31 4.34 -15.42
CA ASP A 202 1.85 4.37 -15.52
C ASP A 202 1.13 4.79 -14.22
N GLU A 203 1.73 5.74 -13.50
CA GLU A 203 1.23 6.31 -12.24
C GLU A 203 1.12 5.30 -11.09
N ARG A 204 1.83 4.16 -11.18
CA ARG A 204 1.80 3.11 -10.15
C ARG A 204 3.18 2.80 -9.60
N MET A 205 3.24 2.55 -8.30
CA MET A 205 4.44 2.09 -7.62
C MET A 205 4.05 1.35 -6.34
N ALA A 206 4.96 0.54 -5.81
CA ALA A 206 4.84 -0.03 -4.48
C ALA A 206 6.05 0.33 -3.62
N ILE A 207 5.84 0.52 -2.32
CA ILE A 207 6.92 0.63 -1.35
C ILE A 207 6.85 -0.60 -0.44
N ILE A 208 7.78 -1.54 -0.63
CA ILE A 208 7.82 -2.79 0.13
C ILE A 208 9.13 -2.85 0.92
N SER A 209 9.02 -2.84 2.25
CA SER A 209 10.17 -2.81 3.14
C SER A 209 9.91 -3.54 4.45
N ASP A 210 10.94 -4.20 4.96
CA ASP A 210 10.93 -4.87 6.26
C ASP A 210 11.35 -3.90 7.37
N GLU A 211 11.45 -2.62 7.05
CA GLU A 211 11.82 -1.52 7.94
C GLU A 211 10.90 -0.31 7.78
N GLY A 212 11.02 0.64 8.72
CA GLY A 212 10.20 1.85 8.79
C GLY A 212 10.82 3.11 8.18
N GLY A 213 11.97 3.03 7.50
CA GLY A 213 12.75 4.20 7.08
C GLY A 213 11.97 5.21 6.23
N ILE A 214 11.02 4.73 5.41
CA ILE A 214 10.15 5.59 4.60
C ILE A 214 9.35 6.60 5.43
N PHE A 215 8.98 6.25 6.66
CA PHE A 215 8.25 7.17 7.54
C PHE A 215 9.09 8.37 7.97
N GLU A 216 10.40 8.21 8.09
CA GLU A 216 11.30 9.33 8.35
C GLU A 216 11.48 10.21 7.11
N THR A 217 11.59 9.59 5.93
CA THR A 217 11.63 10.31 4.65
C THR A 217 10.38 11.15 4.44
N ILE A 218 9.20 10.55 4.62
CA ILE A 218 7.89 11.23 4.62
C ILE A 218 7.86 12.36 5.67
N GLY A 219 8.47 12.13 6.83
CA GLY A 219 8.58 13.07 7.93
C GLY A 219 9.59 14.20 7.72
N GLY A 220 10.18 14.32 6.53
CA GLY A 220 11.06 15.44 6.18
C GLY A 220 12.52 15.24 6.57
N ARG A 221 13.01 13.99 6.72
CA ARG A 221 14.45 13.70 6.96
C ARG A 221 15.37 14.46 5.99
N TYR A 222 14.95 14.61 4.73
CA TYR A 222 15.70 15.32 3.68
C TYR A 222 15.21 16.75 3.41
N SER A 223 14.20 17.23 4.14
CA SER A 223 13.53 18.52 3.90
C SER A 223 13.54 19.41 5.16
N GLY A 224 14.58 19.30 5.99
CA GLY A 224 14.73 20.09 7.21
C GLY A 224 13.63 19.85 8.26
N GLY A 225 13.01 18.66 8.27
CA GLY A 225 11.94 18.29 9.18
C GLY A 225 10.54 18.70 8.74
N ILE A 226 10.37 19.27 7.54
CA ILE A 226 9.05 19.60 6.98
C ILE A 226 8.47 18.35 6.31
N PRO A 227 7.33 17.79 6.79
CA PRO A 227 6.72 16.63 6.18
C PRO A 227 6.16 16.93 4.79
N ASN A 228 6.38 16.02 3.84
CA ASN A 228 5.81 16.09 2.49
C ASN A 228 4.92 14.85 2.28
N LEU A 229 3.62 15.02 2.54
CA LEU A 229 2.65 13.93 2.57
C LEU A 229 1.77 13.86 1.31
N ASP A 230 1.66 14.96 0.57
CA ASP A 230 0.57 15.19 -0.39
C ASP A 230 0.55 14.11 -1.47
N LEU A 231 1.72 13.83 -2.06
CA LEU A 231 1.87 12.77 -3.06
C LEU A 231 1.38 11.41 -2.53
N PHE A 232 1.76 11.03 -1.31
CA PHE A 232 1.36 9.76 -0.71
C PHE A 232 -0.15 9.74 -0.47
N LEU A 233 -0.71 10.80 0.12
CA LEU A 233 -2.13 10.90 0.44
C LEU A 233 -3.01 10.87 -0.82
N GLN A 234 -2.58 11.53 -1.89
CA GLN A 234 -3.23 11.54 -3.21
C GLN A 234 -3.12 10.18 -3.89
N SER A 235 -1.95 9.53 -3.81
CA SER A 235 -1.73 8.21 -4.41
C SER A 235 -2.44 7.06 -3.67
N HIS A 236 -2.85 7.29 -2.41
CA HIS A 236 -3.74 6.38 -1.70
C HIS A 236 -5.19 6.46 -2.22
N SER A 237 -5.68 7.66 -2.52
CA SER A 237 -7.05 7.88 -2.98
C SER A 237 -7.20 7.78 -4.50
N GLY A 238 -6.12 7.79 -5.28
CA GLY A 238 -6.20 7.88 -6.73
C GLY A 238 -6.55 9.30 -7.20
N SER A 239 -6.25 10.32 -6.39
CA SER A 239 -6.57 11.70 -6.72
C SER A 239 -5.51 12.33 -7.62
N PHE A 240 -5.96 13.13 -8.58
CA PHE A 240 -5.13 13.89 -9.49
C PHE A 240 -3.94 14.59 -8.80
N VAL A 241 -2.75 14.46 -9.40
CA VAL A 241 -1.51 15.08 -8.93
C VAL A 241 -0.94 15.96 -10.02
N ARG A 242 -0.66 17.22 -9.67
CA ARG A 242 0.07 18.16 -10.50
C ARG A 242 1.15 18.85 -9.69
N VAL A 243 2.39 18.73 -10.13
CA VAL A 243 3.54 19.36 -9.50
C VAL A 243 4.27 20.18 -10.55
N ASP A 244 4.07 21.50 -10.50
CA ASP A 244 4.77 22.46 -11.35
C ASP A 244 6.06 22.91 -10.65
N ARG A 245 7.21 22.71 -11.31
CA ARG A 245 8.53 23.14 -10.81
C ARG A 245 9.21 24.03 -11.82
N ARG A 246 9.85 25.10 -11.34
CA ARG A 246 10.55 26.06 -12.21
C ARG A 246 11.76 25.46 -12.95
N SER A 247 12.36 24.39 -12.42
CA SER A 247 13.61 23.80 -12.91
C SER A 247 13.47 22.40 -13.53
N ARG A 248 12.27 21.81 -13.57
CA ARG A 248 12.01 20.47 -14.10
C ARG A 248 10.66 20.42 -14.82
N SER A 249 10.47 19.44 -15.69
CA SER A 249 9.17 19.17 -16.33
C SER A 249 8.10 18.97 -15.27
N ALA A 250 6.90 19.49 -15.53
CA ALA A 250 5.76 19.31 -14.63
C ALA A 250 5.41 17.81 -14.55
N ILE A 251 5.15 17.33 -13.33
CA ILE A 251 4.63 15.97 -13.12
C ILE A 251 3.11 16.07 -13.11
N HIS A 252 2.47 15.30 -13.96
CA HIS A 252 1.01 15.23 -14.11
C HIS A 252 0.60 13.77 -14.04
N MET A 253 -0.23 13.42 -13.06
CA MET A 253 -0.79 12.07 -12.91
C MET A 253 -2.29 12.18 -12.66
N GLU A 254 -3.08 11.47 -13.46
CA GLU A 254 -4.54 11.48 -13.43
C GLU A 254 -5.10 10.74 -12.21
N ALA A 255 -4.62 9.52 -11.99
CA ALA A 255 -5.09 8.66 -10.91
C ALA A 255 -3.95 7.80 -10.36
N PRO A 256 -2.99 8.40 -9.63
CA PRO A 256 -1.84 7.67 -9.12
C PRO A 256 -2.21 6.62 -8.06
N ALA A 257 -1.53 5.49 -8.07
CA ALA A 257 -1.77 4.39 -7.15
C ALA A 257 -0.46 3.95 -6.47
N LEU A 258 -0.41 4.12 -5.15
CA LEU A 258 0.72 3.70 -4.33
C LEU A 258 0.29 2.63 -3.34
N THR A 259 0.88 1.44 -3.45
CA THR A 259 0.77 0.39 -2.44
C THR A 259 1.94 0.48 -1.46
N MET A 260 1.70 0.21 -0.17
CA MET A 260 2.76 0.17 0.84
C MET A 260 2.66 -1.14 1.62
N GLY A 261 3.77 -1.85 1.79
CA GLY A 261 3.86 -3.06 2.60
C GLY A 261 5.08 -2.95 3.50
N LEU A 262 4.86 -2.60 4.77
CA LEU A 262 5.93 -2.22 5.69
C LEU A 262 5.96 -3.12 6.94
N SER A 263 7.16 -3.44 7.44
CA SER A 263 7.31 -4.12 8.73
C SER A 263 8.23 -3.37 9.71
N PRO A 264 7.83 -2.16 10.15
CA PRO A 264 8.65 -1.37 11.06
C PRO A 264 8.75 -2.01 12.45
N GLN A 265 9.67 -1.51 13.27
CA GLN A 265 9.70 -1.85 14.68
C GLN A 265 8.54 -1.14 15.42
N PRO A 266 7.96 -1.72 16.49
CA PRO A 266 6.85 -1.10 17.23
C PRO A 266 7.14 0.32 17.74
N GLU A 267 8.39 0.62 18.10
CA GLU A 267 8.82 1.97 18.49
C GLU A 267 8.67 3.02 17.38
N VAL A 268 8.84 2.63 16.11
CA VAL A 268 8.63 3.54 14.98
C VAL A 268 7.17 3.98 14.95
N LEU A 269 6.23 3.06 15.16
CA LEU A 269 4.80 3.40 15.22
C LEU A 269 4.48 4.32 16.39
N ARG A 270 5.07 4.07 17.56
CA ARG A 270 4.92 4.96 18.73
C ARG A 270 5.46 6.35 18.42
N GLY A 271 6.64 6.45 17.83
CA GLY A 271 7.24 7.71 17.42
C GLY A 271 6.40 8.47 16.39
N LEU A 272 5.75 7.78 15.45
CA LEU A 272 4.88 8.39 14.46
C LEU A 272 3.60 8.97 15.07
N SER A 273 3.04 8.30 16.08
CA SER A 273 1.86 8.80 16.79
C SER A 273 2.12 10.11 17.54
N ALA A 274 3.39 10.37 17.92
CA ALA A 274 3.81 11.58 18.61
C ALA A 274 4.22 12.73 17.67
N LYS A 275 4.33 12.49 16.36
CA LYS A 275 4.71 13.52 15.39
C LYS A 275 3.50 14.36 14.96
N ASP A 276 3.60 15.67 15.19
CA ASP A 276 2.61 16.63 14.72
C ASP A 276 2.42 16.55 13.19
N GLY A 277 1.17 16.55 12.74
CA GLY A 277 0.79 16.49 11.34
C GLY A 277 0.58 15.09 10.76
N PHE A 278 1.16 14.02 11.30
CA PHE A 278 0.97 12.66 10.75
C PHE A 278 -0.44 12.13 10.98
N ARG A 279 -0.95 12.31 12.21
CA ARG A 279 -2.34 12.02 12.55
C ARG A 279 -3.28 13.09 11.99
N GLY A 280 -2.97 14.36 12.21
CA GLY A 280 -3.82 15.49 11.81
C GLY A 280 -4.05 15.63 10.29
N ARG A 281 -3.12 15.17 9.46
CA ARG A 281 -3.27 15.15 7.98
C ARG A 281 -3.75 13.78 7.45
N GLY A 282 -4.07 12.84 8.33
CA GLY A 282 -4.70 11.56 7.99
C GLY A 282 -3.79 10.52 7.35
N LEU A 283 -2.46 10.62 7.50
CA LEU A 283 -1.54 9.60 6.98
C LEU A 283 -1.73 8.27 7.70
N LEU A 284 -1.71 8.29 9.04
CA LEU A 284 -1.83 7.08 9.87
C LEU A 284 -3.20 6.39 9.69
N ALA A 285 -4.25 7.17 9.42
CA ALA A 285 -5.59 6.65 9.19
C ALA A 285 -5.73 5.77 7.93
N ARG A 286 -4.75 5.83 7.00
CA ARG A 286 -4.76 5.05 5.74
C ARG A 286 -4.07 3.68 5.88
N PHE A 287 -3.27 3.49 6.93
CA PHE A 287 -2.58 2.23 7.15
C PHE A 287 -3.49 1.19 7.84
N LEU A 288 -3.37 -0.05 7.40
CA LEU A 288 -3.92 -1.23 8.04
C LEU A 288 -2.83 -1.86 8.91
N PHE A 289 -3.03 -1.81 10.22
CA PHE A 289 -2.04 -2.22 11.20
C PHE A 289 -2.25 -3.66 11.65
N SER A 290 -1.15 -4.39 11.71
CA SER A 290 -1.01 -5.64 12.44
C SER A 290 0.17 -5.51 13.41
N VAL A 291 -0.03 -5.92 14.66
CA VAL A 291 1.01 -5.89 15.71
C VAL A 291 1.09 -7.27 16.35
N PRO A 292 1.56 -8.29 15.62
CA PRO A 292 1.49 -9.67 16.08
C PRO A 292 2.41 -9.91 17.29
N LYS A 293 2.08 -10.96 18.08
CA LYS A 293 2.96 -11.43 19.15
C LYS A 293 4.25 -12.00 18.55
N SER A 294 5.39 -11.66 19.11
CA SER A 294 6.70 -12.14 18.66
C SER A 294 6.87 -13.63 19.02
N ASN A 295 7.30 -14.44 18.06
CA ASN A 295 7.62 -15.86 18.30
C ASN A 295 9.00 -16.07 18.93
N ILE A 296 9.80 -15.01 19.11
CA ILE A 296 11.13 -15.11 19.75
C ILE A 296 10.99 -15.79 21.12
N GLY A 297 11.81 -16.81 21.36
CA GLY A 297 11.76 -17.63 22.58
C GLY A 297 10.80 -18.83 22.53
N PHE A 298 9.89 -18.89 21.56
CA PHE A 298 8.88 -19.95 21.41
C PHE A 298 9.01 -20.76 20.11
N ARG A 299 10.08 -20.50 19.34
CA ARG A 299 10.35 -21.21 18.07
C ARG A 299 10.78 -22.65 18.34
N SER A 300 10.33 -23.57 17.51
CA SER A 300 10.78 -24.96 17.51
C SER A 300 12.22 -25.11 17.01
N LEU A 301 12.69 -24.14 16.20
CA LEU A 301 13.97 -24.15 15.48
C LEU A 301 14.14 -25.34 14.53
N ARG A 302 13.03 -25.99 14.16
CA ARG A 302 13.02 -27.08 13.18
C ARG A 302 12.64 -26.50 11.82
N GLN A 303 13.53 -26.65 10.87
CA GLN A 303 13.31 -26.13 9.52
C GLN A 303 12.18 -26.90 8.82
N GLN A 304 11.15 -26.19 8.39
CA GLN A 304 10.10 -26.70 7.52
C GLN A 304 10.10 -25.85 6.25
N PRO A 305 10.84 -26.23 5.19
CA PRO A 305 10.89 -25.41 3.98
C PRO A 305 9.50 -25.28 3.36
N VAL A 306 9.26 -24.14 2.69
CA VAL A 306 8.05 -23.96 1.87
C VAL A 306 8.04 -25.05 0.79
N PRO A 307 6.97 -25.85 0.67
CA PRO A 307 6.88 -26.85 -0.38
C PRO A 307 6.96 -26.22 -1.77
N GLU A 308 7.69 -26.83 -2.70
CA GLU A 308 7.90 -26.25 -4.04
C GLU A 308 6.58 -26.08 -4.80
N SER A 309 5.63 -27.01 -4.66
CA SER A 309 4.30 -26.90 -5.27
C SER A 309 3.52 -25.68 -4.79
N VAL A 310 3.64 -25.31 -3.52
CA VAL A 310 2.99 -24.11 -2.95
C VAL A 310 3.64 -22.85 -3.52
N LYS A 311 4.98 -22.84 -3.58
CA LYS A 311 5.74 -21.74 -4.15
C LYS A 311 5.39 -21.50 -5.62
N GLU A 312 5.36 -22.55 -6.44
CA GLU A 312 5.04 -22.46 -7.87
C GLU A 312 3.59 -22.02 -8.13
N ALA A 313 2.63 -22.53 -7.35
CA ALA A 313 1.23 -22.10 -7.43
C ALA A 313 1.08 -20.60 -7.08
N TYR A 314 1.73 -20.16 -6.00
CA TYR A 314 1.77 -18.75 -5.62
C TYR A 314 2.42 -17.88 -6.70
N HIS A 315 3.57 -18.30 -7.22
CA HIS A 315 4.26 -17.61 -8.31
C HIS A 315 3.37 -17.44 -9.53
N THR A 316 2.69 -18.51 -9.95
CA THR A 316 1.76 -18.49 -11.09
C THR A 316 0.64 -17.48 -10.88
N THR A 317 0.00 -17.49 -9.70
CA THR A 317 -1.06 -16.53 -9.36
C THR A 317 -0.60 -15.08 -9.45
N ILE A 318 0.55 -14.74 -8.85
CA ILE A 318 1.07 -13.36 -8.89
C ILE A 318 1.45 -12.95 -10.32
N ARG A 319 2.09 -13.85 -11.08
CA ARG A 319 2.49 -13.56 -12.47
C ARG A 319 1.29 -13.34 -13.38
N ASN A 320 0.28 -14.19 -13.27
CA ASN A 320 -0.96 -14.02 -14.02
C ASN A 320 -1.57 -12.64 -13.78
N LEU A 321 -1.58 -12.16 -12.52
CA LEU A 321 -2.07 -10.81 -12.21
C LEU A 321 -1.20 -9.69 -12.82
N LEU A 322 0.12 -9.83 -12.76
CA LEU A 322 1.06 -8.84 -13.32
C LEU A 322 0.98 -8.75 -14.85
N ASP A 323 0.68 -9.87 -15.52
CA ASP A 323 0.55 -9.97 -16.97
C ASP A 323 -0.79 -9.42 -17.51
N ILE A 324 -1.75 -9.11 -16.63
CA ILE A 324 -3.02 -8.49 -17.03
C ILE A 324 -2.76 -7.09 -17.60
N ARG A 325 -3.22 -6.90 -18.85
CA ARG A 325 -3.24 -5.60 -19.51
C ARG A 325 -4.46 -4.79 -19.05
N PRO A 326 -4.35 -3.46 -18.96
CA PRO A 326 -5.50 -2.62 -18.64
C PRO A 326 -6.59 -2.78 -19.72
N GLY A 327 -7.84 -2.53 -19.34
CA GLY A 327 -8.93 -2.40 -20.30
C GLY A 327 -8.72 -1.19 -21.20
N ILE A 328 -9.48 -1.13 -22.28
CA ILE A 328 -9.49 0.00 -23.21
C ILE A 328 -10.92 0.55 -23.26
N ASP A 329 -11.08 1.86 -23.19
CA ASP A 329 -12.37 2.52 -23.32
C ASP A 329 -12.77 2.75 -24.79
N ASP A 330 -13.96 3.29 -25.01
CA ASP A 330 -14.48 3.57 -26.36
C ASP A 330 -13.64 4.60 -27.14
N SER A 331 -12.79 5.37 -26.44
CA SER A 331 -11.87 6.35 -27.02
C SER A 331 -10.47 5.80 -27.31
N GLY A 332 -10.22 4.52 -26.99
CA GLY A 332 -8.91 3.89 -27.14
C GLY A 332 -7.94 4.18 -25.99
N GLN A 333 -8.40 4.81 -24.91
CA GLN A 333 -7.57 5.09 -23.73
C GLN A 333 -7.58 3.93 -22.75
N GLN A 334 -6.47 3.75 -22.04
CA GLN A 334 -6.36 2.70 -21.02
C GLN A 334 -7.23 3.04 -19.80
N GLN A 335 -8.00 2.06 -19.34
CA GLN A 335 -8.82 2.18 -18.14
C GLN A 335 -8.75 0.92 -17.28
N PRO A 336 -8.92 1.03 -15.95
CA PRO A 336 -9.03 -0.14 -15.09
C PRO A 336 -10.36 -0.86 -15.30
N TYR A 337 -10.38 -2.18 -15.09
CA TYR A 337 -11.62 -2.93 -15.01
C TYR A 337 -12.36 -2.63 -13.70
N THR A 338 -13.68 -2.45 -13.79
CA THR A 338 -14.53 -2.16 -12.62
C THR A 338 -15.09 -3.44 -11.99
N LEU A 339 -14.78 -3.64 -10.72
CA LEU A 339 -15.29 -4.73 -9.89
C LEU A 339 -16.51 -4.25 -9.09
N ASN A 340 -17.70 -4.75 -9.42
CA ASN A 340 -18.93 -4.48 -8.70
C ASN A 340 -19.19 -5.53 -7.62
N LEU A 341 -19.75 -5.12 -6.48
CA LEU A 341 -20.19 -6.05 -5.46
C LEU A 341 -21.44 -6.82 -5.93
N SER A 342 -21.51 -8.11 -5.61
CA SER A 342 -22.76 -8.86 -5.72
C SER A 342 -23.79 -8.32 -4.73
N ASN A 343 -25.08 -8.62 -4.93
CA ASN A 343 -26.14 -8.18 -4.01
C ASN A 343 -25.91 -8.63 -2.55
N SER A 344 -25.38 -9.84 -2.35
CA SER A 344 -25.02 -10.35 -1.02
C SER A 344 -23.87 -9.58 -0.41
N ALA A 345 -22.76 -9.42 -1.14
CA ALA A 345 -21.59 -8.70 -0.64
C ALA A 345 -21.86 -7.21 -0.42
N TYR A 346 -22.71 -6.59 -1.25
CA TYR A 346 -23.19 -5.24 -1.01
C TYR A 346 -23.94 -5.14 0.32
N SER A 347 -24.84 -6.09 0.59
CA SER A 347 -25.62 -6.13 1.84
C SER A 347 -24.71 -6.28 3.07
N ASP A 348 -23.73 -7.20 3.00
CA ASP A 348 -22.75 -7.42 4.07
C ASP A 348 -21.86 -6.20 4.27
N TRP A 349 -21.37 -5.59 3.19
CA TRP A 349 -20.57 -4.36 3.24
C TRP A 349 -21.34 -3.18 3.83
N LYS A 350 -22.64 -3.00 3.49
CA LYS A 350 -23.49 -1.96 4.09
C LYS A 350 -23.77 -2.21 5.56
N ALA A 351 -23.99 -3.47 5.95
CA ALA A 351 -24.14 -3.83 7.36
C ALA A 351 -22.87 -3.50 8.15
N PHE A 352 -21.70 -3.85 7.61
CA PHE A 352 -20.40 -3.54 8.19
C PHE A 352 -20.14 -2.03 8.27
N GLN A 353 -20.44 -1.28 7.20
CA GLN A 353 -20.32 0.18 7.17
C GLN A 353 -21.18 0.83 8.27
N LYS A 354 -22.44 0.41 8.39
CA LYS A 354 -23.36 0.92 9.42
C LYS A 354 -22.88 0.57 10.83
N GLN A 355 -22.38 -0.65 11.04
CA GLN A 355 -21.84 -1.07 12.34
C GLN A 355 -20.61 -0.24 12.71
N THR A 356 -19.71 0.01 11.76
CA THR A 356 -18.52 0.84 11.96
C THR A 356 -18.90 2.27 12.33
N GLU A 357 -19.91 2.85 11.66
CA GLU A 357 -20.46 4.18 11.97
C GLU A 357 -20.97 4.27 13.42
N ILE A 358 -21.71 3.27 13.87
CA ILE A 358 -22.19 3.19 15.27
C ILE A 358 -21.01 3.08 16.23
N GLN A 359 -20.00 2.28 15.91
CA GLN A 359 -18.82 2.08 16.75
C GLN A 359 -17.94 3.34 16.89
N MET A 360 -18.14 4.35 16.04
CA MET A 360 -17.46 5.65 16.15
C MET A 360 -18.15 6.63 17.12
N GLN A 361 -19.36 6.36 17.60
CA GLN A 361 -20.08 7.24 18.53
C GLN A 361 -19.36 7.43 19.88
N PRO A 362 -19.72 8.46 20.67
CA PRO A 362 -19.20 8.60 22.03
C PRO A 362 -19.40 7.33 22.87
N ASN A 363 -18.36 6.97 23.63
CA ASN A 363 -18.23 5.78 24.46
C ASN A 363 -18.29 4.44 23.70
N GLN A 364 -17.99 4.43 22.40
CA GLN A 364 -17.90 3.23 21.58
C GLN A 364 -16.45 2.90 21.17
N ARG A 365 -16.24 1.69 20.64
CA ARG A 365 -14.93 1.08 20.32
C ARG A 365 -13.99 2.01 19.55
N PHE A 366 -14.49 2.76 18.58
CA PHE A 366 -13.70 3.58 17.67
C PHE A 366 -13.72 5.07 17.99
N GLN A 367 -14.28 5.51 19.13
CA GLN A 367 -14.34 6.92 19.51
C GLN A 367 -12.97 7.62 19.42
N HIS A 368 -11.89 6.94 19.83
CA HIS A 368 -10.55 7.53 19.87
C HIS A 368 -9.76 7.35 18.58
N VAL A 369 -10.32 6.73 17.54
CA VAL A 369 -9.69 6.44 16.25
C VAL A 369 -10.67 6.60 15.08
N GLN A 370 -11.60 7.55 15.18
CA GLN A 370 -12.63 7.81 14.17
C GLN A 370 -12.04 8.12 12.79
N ASP A 371 -10.90 8.79 12.75
CA ASP A 371 -10.14 9.09 11.53
C ASP A 371 -9.75 7.82 10.77
N TRP A 372 -9.30 6.80 11.49
CA TRP A 372 -9.00 5.48 10.92
C TRP A 372 -10.27 4.66 10.63
N ALA A 373 -11.20 4.59 11.59
CA ALA A 373 -12.40 3.77 11.47
C ALA A 373 -13.32 4.21 10.33
N SER A 374 -13.42 5.52 10.05
CA SER A 374 -14.19 6.03 8.90
C SER A 374 -13.66 5.56 7.54
N LYS A 375 -12.40 5.13 7.45
CA LYS A 375 -11.79 4.57 6.23
C LYS A 375 -11.90 3.06 6.14
N LEU A 376 -12.25 2.39 7.24
CA LEU A 376 -12.27 0.94 7.33
C LEU A 376 -13.21 0.28 6.30
N PRO A 377 -14.45 0.76 6.04
CA PRO A 377 -15.31 0.18 5.02
C PRO A 377 -14.70 0.26 3.61
N CYS A 378 -14.00 1.36 3.30
CA CYS A 378 -13.29 1.53 2.03
C CYS A 378 -12.16 0.49 1.92
N ALA A 379 -11.35 0.35 2.99
CA ALA A 379 -10.27 -0.62 3.03
C ALA A 379 -10.75 -2.08 2.89
N VAL A 380 -11.88 -2.43 3.50
CA VAL A 380 -12.51 -3.76 3.34
C VAL A 380 -12.92 -4.01 1.88
N ALA A 381 -13.52 -3.03 1.20
CA ALA A 381 -13.84 -3.16 -0.21
C ALA A 381 -12.58 -3.37 -1.08
N ARG A 382 -11.49 -2.65 -0.79
CA ARG A 382 -10.20 -2.82 -1.47
C ARG A 382 -9.62 -4.23 -1.24
N ILE A 383 -9.61 -4.72 0.01
CA ILE A 383 -9.15 -6.09 0.33
C ILE A 383 -9.99 -7.12 -0.42
N ALA A 384 -11.32 -7.00 -0.41
CA ALA A 384 -12.21 -7.90 -1.11
C ALA A 384 -11.92 -7.93 -2.62
N GLY A 385 -11.73 -6.77 -3.25
CA GLY A 385 -11.35 -6.69 -4.66
C GLY A 385 -10.01 -7.36 -4.96
N VAL A 386 -9.01 -7.14 -4.11
CA VAL A 386 -7.67 -7.74 -4.25
C VAL A 386 -7.71 -9.27 -4.11
N LEU A 387 -8.44 -9.80 -3.13
CA LEU A 387 -8.61 -11.24 -2.94
C LEU A 387 -9.42 -11.87 -4.08
N HIS A 388 -10.46 -11.21 -4.56
CA HIS A 388 -11.25 -11.65 -5.72
C HIS A 388 -10.37 -11.80 -6.97
N CYS A 389 -9.52 -10.81 -7.25
CA CYS A 389 -8.56 -10.89 -8.36
C CYS A 389 -7.60 -12.08 -8.20
N ALA A 390 -7.08 -12.33 -7.00
CA ALA A 390 -6.18 -13.45 -6.74
C ALA A 390 -6.85 -14.81 -7.03
N GLU A 391 -8.09 -15.00 -6.57
CA GLU A 391 -8.88 -16.22 -6.79
C GLU A 391 -9.15 -16.47 -8.27
N HIS A 392 -9.33 -15.41 -9.06
CA HIS A 392 -9.66 -15.49 -10.49
C HIS A 392 -8.46 -15.25 -11.42
N SER A 393 -7.23 -15.22 -10.89
CA SER A 393 -6.01 -14.89 -11.65
C SER A 393 -5.77 -15.79 -12.86
N GLY A 394 -6.16 -17.08 -12.81
CA GLY A 394 -6.06 -18.01 -13.93
C GLY A 394 -7.20 -17.91 -14.96
N SER A 395 -8.07 -16.91 -14.82
CA SER A 395 -9.23 -16.68 -15.69
C SER A 395 -9.33 -15.18 -16.04
N GLU A 396 -10.51 -14.67 -16.33
CA GLU A 396 -10.74 -13.25 -16.54
C GLU A 396 -11.46 -12.66 -15.30
N PRO A 397 -10.73 -12.08 -14.32
CA PRO A 397 -11.32 -11.53 -13.09
C PRO A 397 -12.45 -10.52 -13.32
N TRP A 398 -12.44 -9.86 -14.48
CA TRP A 398 -13.43 -8.87 -14.92
C TRP A 398 -14.71 -9.47 -15.53
N LYS A 399 -14.78 -10.78 -15.83
CA LYS A 399 -15.96 -11.42 -16.44
C LYS A 399 -16.97 -12.03 -15.44
N ASN A 400 -16.57 -12.33 -14.20
CA ASN A 400 -17.44 -12.96 -13.19
C ASN A 400 -17.37 -12.24 -11.85
N LEU A 401 -18.37 -11.43 -11.50
CA LEU A 401 -18.51 -10.84 -10.17
C LEU A 401 -19.69 -11.48 -9.44
N SER A 402 -19.44 -12.64 -8.85
CA SER A 402 -20.27 -13.16 -7.76
C SER A 402 -19.38 -13.29 -6.54
N VAL A 403 -19.38 -12.26 -5.70
CA VAL A 403 -18.77 -12.36 -4.37
C VAL A 403 -19.67 -13.30 -3.54
N ASN A 404 -19.28 -14.57 -3.49
CA ASN A 404 -19.93 -15.61 -2.70
C ASN A 404 -19.03 -15.99 -1.51
N ARG A 405 -18.58 -15.02 -0.70
CA ARG A 405 -18.01 -15.31 0.62
C ARG A 405 -18.40 -14.23 1.63
N ARG A 406 -18.82 -14.71 2.80
CA ARG A 406 -19.18 -13.97 4.02
C ARG A 406 -17.93 -13.63 4.82
#